data_AF-A0A239R7D0-F1
#
_entry.id   AF-A0A239R7D0-F1
#
_cell.length_a   1.000
_cell.length_b   1.000
_cell.length_c   1.000
_cell.angle_alpha   90.00
_cell.angle_beta   90.00
_cell.angle_gamma   90.00
#
_symmetry.space_group_name_H-M   'P 1'
#
loop_
_entity.id
_entity.type
_entity.pdbx_description
1 polymer ?
#
loop_
_entity_poly.entity_id
_entity_poly.type
_entity_poly.pdbx_seq_one_letter_code
_entity_poly.pdbx_strand_id
1 'polypeptide(L)'
;MNAREFLEILHVAEKLKDTPRHCTTRKRRIESVAEHSWRVSLMAFLLKDEFPEVDTGKVVCMCLIHDLGECFTGDIPTFVKTDSDRKTEDELLGEWVKSLPEEVSKSMAELYDEMEKQETLEAKLYKALDKLEALIQHNESPIDTWSENEYELNKTYAFNVVDHSEWLQELRQEILKDTLEKIEMEKPDSKELLDNIEKIHSTEMGIERIKKNLRLDEVDVIEWCKEKLNDPNAVIERQGKNWYVRIDGCEITVNAKSYTIITAHRGK
;
A
#
# COMPACT_ATOMS: atom_id res chain seq x y z
N MET A 1 -40.52 -3.20 -6.50
CA MET A 1 -39.96 -2.39 -5.41
C MET A 1 -40.78 -1.12 -5.24
N ASN A 2 -41.27 -0.85 -4.04
CA ASN A 2 -41.90 0.42 -3.67
C ASN A 2 -40.88 1.39 -3.02
N ALA A 3 -41.27 2.65 -2.79
CA ALA A 3 -40.36 3.67 -2.26
C ALA A 3 -39.85 3.36 -0.84
N ARG A 4 -40.62 2.64 -0.01
CA ARG A 4 -40.20 2.29 1.35
C ARG A 4 -39.14 1.20 1.33
N GLU A 5 -39.35 0.15 0.53
CA GLU A 5 -38.36 -0.91 0.29
C GLU A 5 -37.05 -0.31 -0.25
N PHE A 6 -37.13 0.62 -1.20
CA PHE A 6 -35.95 1.33 -1.72
C PHE A 6 -35.16 2.04 -0.61
N LEU A 7 -35.84 2.78 0.27
CA LEU A 7 -35.18 3.46 1.39
C LEU A 7 -34.54 2.47 2.37
N GLU A 8 -35.19 1.32 2.63
CA GLU A 8 -34.65 0.29 3.51
C GLU A 8 -33.36 -0.31 2.97
N ILE A 9 -33.26 -0.53 1.66
CA ILE A 9 -32.03 -0.94 0.98
C ILE A 9 -30.94 0.13 1.18
N LEU A 10 -31.28 1.40 0.91
CA LEU A 10 -30.33 2.50 1.05
C LEU A 10 -29.85 2.71 2.49
N HIS A 11 -30.71 2.50 3.49
CA HIS A 11 -30.32 2.58 4.90
C HIS A 11 -29.29 1.51 5.30
N VAL A 12 -29.32 0.34 4.65
CA VAL A 12 -28.29 -0.68 4.86
C VAL A 12 -27.00 -0.28 4.15
N ALA A 13 -27.08 0.06 2.86
CA ALA A 13 -25.91 0.44 2.07
C ALA A 13 -25.17 1.68 2.60
N GLU A 14 -25.88 2.59 3.28
CA GLU A 14 -25.30 3.80 3.86
C GLU A 14 -24.21 3.50 4.89
N LYS A 15 -24.26 2.34 5.55
CA LYS A 15 -23.23 1.88 6.50
C LYS A 15 -21.83 1.86 5.89
N LEU A 16 -21.69 1.61 4.58
CA LEU A 16 -20.39 1.61 3.91
C LEU A 16 -19.68 2.97 3.95
N LYS A 17 -20.40 4.08 4.19
CA LYS A 17 -19.79 5.39 4.38
C LYS A 17 -18.99 5.49 5.67
N ASP A 18 -19.39 4.72 6.68
CA ASP A 18 -18.75 4.64 7.99
C ASP A 18 -17.94 3.35 8.18
N THR A 19 -17.90 2.46 7.18
CA THR A 19 -17.02 1.28 7.17
C THR A 19 -15.62 1.71 6.72
N PRO A 20 -14.62 1.75 7.61
CA PRO A 20 -13.26 2.17 7.26
C PRO A 20 -12.50 1.05 6.56
N ARG A 21 -11.71 1.41 5.53
CA ARG A 21 -10.71 0.53 4.93
C ARG A 21 -9.38 0.64 5.65
N HIS A 22 -8.46 -0.29 5.36
CA HIS A 22 -7.10 -0.23 5.90
C HIS A 22 -6.27 0.96 5.37
N CYS A 23 -6.52 1.40 4.13
CA CYS A 23 -5.78 2.46 3.47
C CYS A 23 -6.21 3.86 3.94
N THR A 24 -5.30 4.83 3.73
CA THR A 24 -5.58 6.24 3.99
C THR A 24 -5.57 7.05 2.71
N THR A 25 -6.33 8.11 2.65
CA THR A 25 -6.17 9.14 1.62
C THR A 25 -4.82 9.85 1.78
N ARG A 26 -4.41 10.62 0.75
CA ARG A 26 -3.21 11.48 0.80
C ARG A 26 -3.14 12.38 2.05
N LYS A 27 -4.29 12.78 2.60
CA LYS A 27 -4.40 13.63 3.80
C LYS A 27 -4.48 12.82 5.11
N ARG A 28 -4.20 11.52 5.09
CA ARG A 28 -4.22 10.60 6.25
C ARG A 28 -5.60 10.36 6.86
N ARG A 29 -6.69 10.75 6.19
CA ARG A 29 -8.03 10.29 6.55
C ARG A 29 -8.17 8.85 6.10
N ILE A 30 -8.68 7.99 6.96
CA ILE A 30 -9.01 6.61 6.61
C ILE A 30 -10.10 6.63 5.53
N GLU A 31 -9.86 5.92 4.43
CA GLU A 31 -10.82 5.77 3.35
C GLU A 31 -12.02 4.93 3.82
N SER A 32 -13.22 5.22 3.31
CA SER A 32 -14.38 4.35 3.52
C SER A 32 -14.61 3.40 2.34
N VAL A 33 -15.28 2.28 2.58
CA VAL A 33 -15.67 1.34 1.53
C VAL A 33 -16.53 2.00 0.45
N ALA A 34 -17.41 2.93 0.83
CA ALA A 34 -18.19 3.68 -0.14
C ALA A 34 -17.34 4.56 -1.09
N GLU A 35 -16.23 5.13 -0.59
CA GLU A 35 -15.31 5.93 -1.39
C GLU A 35 -14.51 5.07 -2.37
N HIS A 36 -14.09 3.88 -1.92
CA HIS A 36 -13.45 2.87 -2.77
C HIS A 36 -14.39 2.47 -3.92
N SER A 37 -15.61 2.01 -3.61
CA SER A 37 -16.59 1.59 -4.63
C SER A 37 -16.94 2.70 -5.63
N TRP A 38 -16.99 3.96 -5.17
CA TRP A 38 -17.14 5.11 -6.07
C TRP A 38 -15.95 5.23 -7.04
N ARG A 39 -14.71 5.12 -6.56
CA ARG A 39 -13.52 5.31 -7.39
C ARG A 39 -13.29 4.15 -8.36
N VAL A 40 -13.56 2.91 -7.95
CA VAL A 40 -13.55 1.74 -8.85
C VAL A 40 -14.60 1.91 -9.96
N SER A 41 -15.79 2.40 -9.62
CA SER A 41 -16.85 2.68 -10.62
C SER A 41 -16.44 3.80 -11.60
N LEU A 42 -15.73 4.82 -11.12
CA LEU A 42 -15.14 5.86 -11.98
C LEU A 42 -14.09 5.27 -12.93
N MET A 43 -13.22 4.36 -12.45
CA MET A 43 -12.26 3.66 -13.30
C MET A 43 -12.97 2.88 -14.42
N ALA A 44 -14.01 2.10 -14.08
CA ALA A 44 -14.78 1.36 -15.08
C ALA A 44 -15.40 2.28 -16.15
N PHE A 45 -15.98 3.41 -15.73
CA PHE A 45 -16.55 4.40 -16.66
C PHE A 45 -15.49 5.00 -17.60
N LEU A 46 -14.30 5.31 -17.10
CA LEU A 46 -13.22 5.93 -17.89
C LEU A 46 -12.60 4.96 -18.90
N LEU A 47 -12.70 3.65 -18.67
CA LEU A 47 -12.12 2.61 -19.51
C LEU A 47 -13.07 2.04 -20.56
N LYS A 48 -14.29 2.56 -20.67
CA LYS A 48 -15.31 2.05 -21.60
C LYS A 48 -14.83 1.94 -23.06
N ASP A 49 -13.97 2.85 -23.50
CA ASP A 49 -13.50 2.92 -24.89
C ASP A 49 -12.27 1.99 -25.11
N GLU A 50 -11.57 1.61 -24.03
CA GLU A 50 -10.48 0.63 -24.04
C GLU A 50 -11.01 -0.82 -24.04
N PHE A 51 -12.25 -1.03 -23.57
CA PHE A 51 -12.94 -2.33 -23.52
C PHE A 51 -14.31 -2.28 -24.22
N PRO A 52 -14.37 -1.99 -25.54
CA PRO A 52 -15.62 -1.79 -26.26
C PRO A 52 -16.52 -3.04 -26.34
N GLU A 53 -15.96 -4.23 -26.10
CA GLU A 53 -16.68 -5.50 -26.06
C GLU A 53 -17.35 -5.79 -24.71
N VAL A 54 -17.04 -5.01 -23.67
CA VAL A 54 -17.53 -5.21 -22.31
C VAL A 54 -18.75 -4.33 -22.06
N ASP A 55 -19.78 -4.87 -21.41
CA ASP A 55 -20.88 -4.04 -20.90
C ASP A 55 -20.40 -3.19 -19.71
N THR A 56 -19.96 -1.96 -20.00
CA THR A 56 -19.49 -1.02 -18.97
C THR A 56 -20.56 -0.75 -17.90
N GLY A 57 -21.84 -0.71 -18.28
CA GLY A 57 -22.92 -0.49 -17.32
C GLY A 57 -23.00 -1.62 -16.30
N LYS A 58 -22.82 -2.85 -16.75
CA LYS A 58 -22.75 -4.03 -15.89
C LYS A 58 -21.52 -4.03 -14.99
N VAL A 59 -20.34 -3.66 -15.50
CA VAL A 59 -19.12 -3.53 -14.68
C VAL A 59 -19.29 -2.47 -13.60
N VAL A 60 -19.87 -1.30 -13.92
CA VAL A 60 -20.18 -0.27 -12.93
C VAL A 60 -21.14 -0.82 -11.86
N CYS A 61 -22.17 -1.58 -12.24
CA CYS A 61 -23.04 -2.25 -11.27
C CYS A 61 -22.27 -3.21 -10.36
N MET A 62 -21.37 -4.04 -10.91
CA MET A 62 -20.50 -4.92 -10.10
C MET A 62 -19.66 -4.12 -9.11
N CYS A 63 -19.00 -3.05 -9.56
CA CYS A 63 -18.19 -2.17 -8.71
C CYS A 63 -19.01 -1.53 -7.58
N LEU A 64 -20.25 -1.14 -7.84
CA LEU A 64 -21.12 -0.53 -6.82
C LEU A 64 -21.54 -1.50 -5.72
N ILE A 65 -21.69 -2.80 -6.04
CA ILE A 65 -22.26 -3.78 -5.11
C ILE A 65 -21.24 -4.73 -4.48
N HIS A 66 -20.00 -4.78 -4.99
CA HIS A 66 -19.05 -5.84 -4.63
C HIS A 66 -18.76 -5.95 -3.13
N ASP A 67 -18.62 -4.81 -2.44
CA ASP A 67 -18.35 -4.77 -1.00
C ASP A 67 -19.61 -4.54 -0.14
N LEU A 68 -20.83 -4.73 -0.66
CA LEU A 68 -22.05 -4.57 0.16
C LEU A 68 -22.11 -5.55 1.35
N GLY A 69 -21.40 -6.68 1.30
CA GLY A 69 -21.25 -7.59 2.43
C GLY A 69 -20.61 -6.94 3.66
N GLU A 70 -19.73 -5.94 3.44
CA GLU A 70 -19.03 -5.21 4.49
C GLU A 70 -19.96 -4.29 5.30
N CYS A 71 -21.22 -4.13 4.90
CA CYS A 71 -22.27 -3.54 5.74
C CYS A 71 -22.55 -4.36 7.01
N PHE A 72 -22.17 -5.64 7.03
CA PHE A 72 -22.48 -6.59 8.10
C PHE A 72 -21.24 -7.00 8.90
N THR A 73 -20.12 -7.19 8.22
CA THR A 73 -18.85 -7.69 8.80
C THR A 73 -17.82 -6.58 9.03
N GLY A 74 -17.94 -5.45 8.32
CA GLY A 74 -16.87 -4.46 8.18
C GLY A 74 -15.79 -4.90 7.16
N ASP A 75 -14.88 -4.00 6.81
CA ASP A 75 -13.73 -4.33 5.97
C ASP A 75 -12.70 -5.13 6.77
N ILE A 76 -12.32 -6.30 6.24
CA ILE A 76 -11.25 -7.13 6.78
C ILE A 76 -10.15 -7.20 5.71
N PRO A 77 -8.94 -6.66 5.99
CA PRO A 77 -7.88 -6.59 4.99
C PRO A 77 -7.54 -7.95 4.39
N THR A 78 -7.26 -7.99 3.08
CA THR A 78 -7.03 -9.24 2.32
C THR A 78 -5.98 -10.16 2.95
N PHE A 79 -4.92 -9.60 3.56
CA PHE A 79 -3.85 -10.37 4.21
C PHE A 79 -4.20 -10.87 5.62
N VAL A 80 -5.35 -10.45 6.19
CA VAL A 80 -5.88 -10.92 7.48
C VAL A 80 -7.12 -11.81 7.28
N LYS A 81 -7.94 -11.54 6.26
CA LYS A 81 -9.25 -12.16 6.02
C LYS A 81 -9.14 -13.68 5.89
N THR A 82 -9.81 -14.41 6.79
CA THR A 82 -9.83 -15.88 6.80
C THR A 82 -10.99 -16.44 5.97
N ASP A 83 -10.96 -17.73 5.66
CA ASP A 83 -12.07 -18.41 4.98
C ASP A 83 -13.37 -18.38 5.80
N SER A 84 -13.26 -18.38 7.13
CA SER A 84 -14.42 -18.26 8.03
C SER A 84 -15.05 -16.87 7.95
N ASP A 85 -14.23 -15.83 7.82
CA ASP A 85 -14.71 -14.45 7.67
C ASP A 85 -15.44 -14.28 6.34
N ARG A 86 -14.85 -14.78 5.24
CA ARG A 86 -15.48 -14.76 3.90
C ARG A 86 -16.82 -15.47 3.90
N LYS A 87 -16.86 -16.68 4.46
CA LYS A 87 -18.11 -17.44 4.56
C LYS A 87 -19.19 -16.70 5.35
N THR A 88 -18.81 -16.06 6.45
CA THR A 88 -19.74 -15.29 7.29
C THR A 88 -20.31 -14.09 6.52
N GLU A 89 -19.45 -13.38 5.77
CA GLU A 89 -19.84 -12.26 4.93
C GLU A 89 -20.79 -12.70 3.80
N ASP A 90 -20.43 -13.77 3.07
CA ASP A 90 -21.24 -14.33 1.99
C ASP A 90 -22.62 -14.80 2.49
N GLU A 91 -22.67 -15.42 3.69
CA GLU A 91 -23.92 -15.84 4.33
C GLU A 91 -24.82 -14.65 4.66
N LEU A 92 -24.29 -13.61 5.34
CA LEU A 92 -25.05 -12.42 5.74
C LEU A 92 -25.50 -11.60 4.53
N LEU A 93 -24.61 -11.42 3.54
CA LEU A 93 -24.93 -10.76 2.28
C LEU A 93 -26.02 -11.54 1.53
N GLY A 94 -25.87 -12.85 1.43
CA GLY A 94 -26.85 -13.71 0.77
C GLY A 94 -28.22 -13.71 1.45
N GLU A 95 -28.29 -13.69 2.78
CA GLU A 95 -29.54 -13.52 3.53
C GLU A 95 -30.19 -12.16 3.25
N TRP A 96 -29.40 -11.09 3.25
CA TRP A 96 -29.92 -9.75 2.94
C TRP A 96 -30.42 -9.66 1.50
N VAL A 97 -29.66 -10.13 0.52
CA VAL A 97 -30.05 -10.15 -0.91
C VAL A 97 -31.34 -10.94 -1.12
N LYS A 98 -31.52 -12.09 -0.45
CA LYS A 98 -32.77 -12.88 -0.48
C LYS A 98 -33.97 -12.17 0.14
N SER A 99 -33.74 -11.21 1.04
CA SER A 99 -34.80 -10.41 1.66
C SER A 99 -35.30 -9.25 0.78
N LEU A 100 -34.59 -8.93 -0.30
CA LEU A 100 -34.92 -7.83 -1.20
C LEU A 100 -36.14 -8.16 -2.08
N PRO A 101 -36.80 -7.14 -2.68
CA PRO A 101 -37.85 -7.37 -3.66
C PRO A 101 -37.37 -8.30 -4.80
N GLU A 102 -38.25 -9.20 -5.25
CA GLU A 102 -37.93 -10.33 -6.14
C GLU A 102 -37.01 -9.98 -7.31
N GLU A 103 -37.35 -8.97 -8.11
CA GLU A 103 -36.53 -8.56 -9.27
C GLU A 103 -35.14 -8.04 -8.88
N VAL A 104 -35.03 -7.30 -7.77
CA VAL A 104 -33.74 -6.78 -7.27
C VAL A 104 -32.90 -7.91 -6.70
N SER A 105 -33.51 -8.78 -5.91
CA SER A 105 -32.88 -9.98 -5.34
C SER A 105 -32.28 -10.87 -6.43
N LYS A 106 -33.08 -11.17 -7.46
CA LYS A 106 -32.66 -11.96 -8.61
C LYS A 106 -31.50 -11.31 -9.36
N SER A 107 -31.63 -10.02 -9.71
CA SER A 107 -30.59 -9.31 -10.46
C SER A 107 -29.26 -9.22 -9.69
N MET A 108 -29.31 -8.98 -8.37
CA MET A 108 -28.10 -8.95 -7.54
C MET A 108 -27.49 -10.34 -7.38
N ALA A 109 -28.30 -11.38 -7.17
CA ALA A 109 -27.82 -12.75 -7.04
C ALA A 109 -27.13 -13.25 -8.32
N GLU A 110 -27.69 -12.93 -9.50
CA GLU A 110 -27.06 -13.24 -10.80
C GLU A 110 -25.72 -12.52 -10.97
N LEU A 111 -25.61 -11.25 -10.56
CA LEU A 111 -24.34 -10.52 -10.58
C LEU A 111 -23.31 -11.12 -9.62
N TYR A 112 -23.69 -11.45 -8.38
CA TYR A 112 -22.76 -12.06 -7.42
C TYR A 112 -22.25 -13.43 -7.89
N ASP A 113 -23.12 -14.28 -8.43
CA ASP A 113 -22.74 -15.58 -8.99
C ASP A 113 -21.75 -15.44 -10.17
N GLU A 114 -21.96 -14.46 -11.04
CA GLU A 114 -21.03 -14.15 -12.13
C GLU A 114 -19.69 -13.61 -11.62
N MET A 115 -19.75 -12.71 -10.62
CA MET A 115 -18.57 -12.13 -9.99
C MET A 115 -17.72 -13.18 -9.27
N GLU A 116 -18.35 -14.18 -8.64
CA GLU A 116 -17.67 -15.30 -7.97
C GLU A 116 -16.97 -16.22 -8.97
N LYS A 117 -17.65 -16.54 -10.09
CA LYS A 117 -17.10 -17.42 -11.13
C LYS A 117 -15.93 -16.81 -11.90
N GLN A 118 -15.94 -15.48 -12.08
CA GLN A 118 -14.90 -14.76 -12.82
C GLN A 118 -14.67 -15.28 -14.26
N GLU A 119 -15.72 -15.76 -14.93
CA GLU A 119 -15.61 -16.34 -16.27
C GLU A 119 -15.77 -15.28 -17.38
N THR A 120 -16.67 -14.31 -17.18
CA THR A 120 -16.99 -13.24 -18.14
C THR A 120 -15.92 -12.15 -18.18
N LEU A 121 -15.90 -11.35 -19.25
CA LEU A 121 -14.97 -10.22 -19.36
C LEU A 121 -15.32 -9.14 -18.34
N GLU A 122 -16.61 -8.91 -18.08
CA GLU A 122 -17.10 -8.00 -17.04
C GLU A 122 -16.61 -8.42 -15.65
N ALA A 123 -16.75 -9.72 -15.32
CA ALA A 123 -16.34 -10.28 -14.05
C ALA A 123 -14.80 -10.19 -13.84
N LYS A 124 -14.04 -10.37 -14.92
CA LYS A 124 -12.57 -10.22 -14.88
C LYS A 124 -12.17 -8.76 -14.76
N LEU A 125 -12.83 -7.86 -15.49
CA LEU A 125 -12.54 -6.44 -15.48
C LEU A 125 -12.83 -5.82 -14.11
N TYR A 126 -14.02 -6.02 -13.51
CA TYR A 126 -14.29 -5.43 -12.18
C TYR A 126 -13.25 -5.90 -11.16
N LYS A 127 -12.85 -7.18 -11.19
CA LYS A 127 -11.90 -7.71 -10.21
C LYS A 127 -10.50 -7.14 -10.38
N ALA A 128 -10.09 -6.90 -11.64
CA ALA A 128 -8.87 -6.18 -11.91
C ALA A 128 -8.94 -4.76 -11.35
N LEU A 129 -10.02 -4.03 -11.62
CA LEU A 129 -10.18 -2.65 -11.16
C LEU A 129 -10.21 -2.54 -9.62
N ASP A 130 -10.97 -3.40 -8.93
CA ASP A 130 -11.01 -3.52 -7.46
C ASP A 130 -9.58 -3.63 -6.88
N LYS A 131 -8.80 -4.60 -7.38
CA LYS A 131 -7.44 -4.81 -6.87
C LYS A 131 -6.47 -3.69 -7.24
N LEU A 132 -6.56 -3.14 -8.46
CA LEU A 132 -5.67 -2.07 -8.91
C LEU A 132 -5.94 -0.75 -8.16
N GLU A 133 -7.20 -0.46 -7.87
CA GLU A 133 -7.59 0.72 -7.11
C GLU A 133 -6.93 0.74 -5.73
N ALA A 134 -6.92 -0.40 -5.03
CA ALA A 134 -6.28 -0.50 -3.72
C ALA A 134 -4.78 -0.16 -3.78
N LEU A 135 -4.08 -0.61 -4.82
CA LEU A 135 -2.67 -0.28 -5.04
C LEU A 135 -2.46 1.21 -5.34
N ILE A 136 -3.32 1.78 -6.19
CA ILE A 136 -3.30 3.22 -6.50
C ILE A 136 -3.51 4.03 -5.20
N GLN A 137 -4.48 3.64 -4.37
CA GLN A 137 -4.74 4.37 -3.11
C GLN A 137 -3.53 4.31 -2.17
N HIS A 138 -2.87 3.17 -2.03
CA HIS A 138 -1.63 3.06 -1.25
C HIS A 138 -0.52 3.96 -1.80
N ASN A 139 -0.34 4.00 -3.11
CA ASN A 139 0.62 4.90 -3.76
C ASN A 139 0.30 6.39 -3.56
N GLU A 140 -0.94 6.74 -3.23
CA GLU A 140 -1.31 8.10 -2.83
C GLU A 140 -1.24 8.34 -1.30
N SER A 141 -1.45 7.31 -0.47
CA SER A 141 -1.32 7.38 0.99
C SER A 141 0.10 7.75 1.40
N PRO A 142 0.38 8.54 2.45
CA PRO A 142 1.76 8.72 2.91
C PRO A 142 2.45 7.37 3.23
N ILE A 143 3.71 7.20 2.82
CA ILE A 143 4.42 5.90 2.95
C ILE A 143 4.60 5.45 4.40
N ASP A 144 4.63 6.39 5.35
CA ASP A 144 4.68 6.09 6.79
C ASP A 144 3.36 5.51 7.34
N THR A 145 2.30 5.44 6.52
CA THR A 145 1.08 4.70 6.86
C THR A 145 1.10 3.26 6.37
N TRP A 146 2.15 2.82 5.66
CA TRP A 146 2.28 1.44 5.18
C TRP A 146 2.86 0.53 6.25
N SER A 147 2.20 -0.60 6.50
CA SER A 147 2.69 -1.76 7.21
C SER A 147 3.61 -2.60 6.31
N GLU A 148 4.40 -3.48 6.91
CA GLU A 148 5.29 -4.40 6.17
C GLU A 148 4.54 -5.24 5.13
N ASN A 149 3.29 -5.63 5.42
CA ASN A 149 2.45 -6.35 4.48
C ASN A 149 2.10 -5.50 3.25
N GLU A 150 1.91 -4.19 3.40
CA GLU A 150 1.59 -3.31 2.27
C GLU A 150 2.78 -3.05 1.37
N TYR A 151 4.01 -3.06 1.87
CA TYR A 151 5.19 -3.00 1.01
C TYR A 151 5.22 -4.18 0.05
N GLU A 152 5.03 -5.41 0.55
CA GLU A 152 5.02 -6.60 -0.29
C GLU A 152 3.78 -6.68 -1.19
N LEU A 153 2.61 -6.32 -0.66
CA LEU A 153 1.36 -6.33 -1.41
C LEU A 153 1.44 -5.36 -2.60
N ASN A 154 1.92 -4.13 -2.41
CA ASN A 154 2.04 -3.16 -3.51
C ASN A 154 3.01 -3.59 -4.62
N LYS A 155 3.98 -4.45 -4.31
CA LYS A 155 4.91 -5.02 -5.29
C LYS A 155 4.37 -6.24 -6.04
N THR A 156 3.49 -7.03 -5.42
CA THR A 156 3.18 -8.39 -5.91
C THR A 156 1.71 -8.61 -6.25
N TYR A 157 0.82 -7.81 -5.69
CA TYR A 157 -0.62 -8.01 -5.85
C TYR A 157 -1.11 -7.62 -7.25
N ALA A 158 -2.28 -8.17 -7.60
CA ALA A 158 -3.04 -7.92 -8.82
C ALA A 158 -2.47 -8.41 -10.16
N PHE A 159 -1.22 -8.91 -10.25
CA PHE A 159 -0.68 -9.40 -11.54
C PHE A 159 -1.55 -10.49 -12.18
N ASN A 160 -1.94 -11.50 -11.40
CA ASN A 160 -2.74 -12.63 -11.88
C ASN A 160 -4.13 -12.24 -12.40
N VAL A 161 -4.69 -11.10 -11.96
CA VAL A 161 -6.02 -10.66 -12.39
C VAL A 161 -5.97 -9.75 -13.61
N VAL A 162 -4.80 -9.25 -14.02
CA VAL A 162 -4.66 -8.38 -15.20
C VAL A 162 -4.16 -9.12 -16.45
N ASP A 163 -3.68 -10.36 -16.32
CA ASP A 163 -3.08 -11.16 -17.40
C ASP A 163 -3.96 -11.34 -18.66
N HIS A 164 -5.27 -11.11 -18.55
CA HIS A 164 -6.21 -11.22 -19.65
C HIS A 164 -6.29 -9.96 -20.55
N SER A 165 -5.59 -8.87 -20.22
CA SER A 165 -5.57 -7.62 -20.99
C SER A 165 -4.17 -7.01 -21.01
N GLU A 166 -3.67 -6.67 -22.20
CA GLU A 166 -2.39 -5.95 -22.35
C GLU A 166 -2.45 -4.57 -21.70
N TRP A 167 -3.58 -3.86 -21.84
CA TRP A 167 -3.78 -2.53 -21.26
C TRP A 167 -3.75 -2.58 -19.72
N LEU A 168 -4.43 -3.57 -19.10
CA LEU A 168 -4.40 -3.71 -17.63
C LEU A 168 -3.01 -4.12 -17.13
N GLN A 169 -2.26 -4.91 -17.90
CA GLN A 169 -0.86 -5.23 -17.58
C GLN A 169 0.00 -3.96 -17.61
N GLU A 170 -0.14 -3.11 -18.63
CA GLU A 170 0.56 -1.83 -18.71
C GLU A 170 0.22 -0.91 -17.52
N LEU A 171 -1.07 -0.74 -17.21
CA LEU A 171 -1.50 0.01 -16.02
C LEU A 171 -0.89 -0.56 -14.74
N ARG A 172 -0.86 -1.89 -14.59
CA ARG A 172 -0.25 -2.52 -13.41
C ARG A 172 1.25 -2.24 -13.32
N GLN A 173 1.96 -2.17 -14.44
CA GLN A 173 3.38 -1.81 -14.47
C GLN A 173 3.62 -0.35 -14.08
N GLU A 174 2.80 0.59 -14.56
CA GLU A 174 2.90 2.00 -14.13
C GLU A 174 2.61 2.15 -12.62
N ILE A 175 1.61 1.43 -12.10
CA ILE A 175 1.37 1.39 -10.64
C ILE A 175 2.58 0.83 -9.89
N LEU A 176 3.23 -0.23 -10.41
CA LEU A 176 4.43 -0.78 -9.78
C LEU A 176 5.59 0.22 -9.79
N LYS A 177 5.74 0.95 -10.89
CA LYS A 177 6.77 1.98 -11.01
C LYS A 177 6.56 3.08 -9.96
N ASP A 178 5.34 3.58 -9.80
CA ASP A 178 4.98 4.55 -8.74
C ASP A 178 5.33 3.99 -7.34
N THR A 179 5.03 2.71 -7.08
CA THR A 179 5.38 2.03 -5.83
C THR A 179 6.89 2.05 -5.59
N LEU A 180 7.68 1.67 -6.59
CA LEU A 180 9.14 1.58 -6.47
C LEU A 180 9.79 2.96 -6.32
N GLU A 181 9.35 3.95 -7.08
CA GLU A 181 9.81 5.34 -6.97
C GLU A 181 9.51 5.90 -5.58
N LYS A 182 8.32 5.64 -5.04
CA LYS A 182 7.95 6.07 -3.68
C LYS A 182 8.81 5.45 -2.59
N ILE A 183 9.06 4.14 -2.68
CA ILE A 183 9.94 3.42 -1.75
C ILE A 183 11.36 3.99 -1.84
N GLU A 184 11.86 4.28 -3.05
CA GLU A 184 13.17 4.90 -3.24
C GLU A 184 13.23 6.32 -2.65
N MET A 185 12.17 7.11 -2.77
CA MET A 185 12.10 8.46 -2.19
C MET A 185 12.00 8.47 -0.67
N GLU A 186 11.46 7.41 -0.05
CA GLU A 186 11.48 7.25 1.40
C GLU A 186 12.84 6.78 1.91
N LYS A 187 13.65 6.14 1.05
CA LYS A 187 15.03 5.84 1.46
C LYS A 187 15.64 7.16 1.89
N PRO A 188 16.03 7.23 3.17
CA PRO A 188 16.38 8.50 3.77
C PRO A 188 17.56 9.04 2.99
N ASP A 189 17.33 10.23 2.42
CA ASP A 189 18.27 10.86 1.52
C ASP A 189 19.62 10.86 2.23
N SER A 190 20.61 10.15 1.68
CA SER A 190 21.97 10.16 2.21
C SER A 190 22.46 11.61 2.41
N LYS A 191 21.90 12.54 1.61
CA LYS A 191 22.07 13.97 1.75
C LYS A 191 21.62 14.53 3.10
N GLU A 192 20.65 13.97 3.81
CA GLU A 192 20.30 14.42 5.18
C GLU A 192 21.49 14.26 6.13
N LEU A 193 22.20 13.13 6.06
CA LEU A 193 23.41 12.92 6.85
C LEU A 193 24.54 13.85 6.38
N LEU A 194 24.73 13.97 5.06
CA LEU A 194 25.79 14.78 4.47
C LEU A 194 25.60 16.29 4.69
N ASP A 195 24.38 16.80 4.54
CA ASP A 195 24.00 18.21 4.80
C ASP A 195 24.21 18.59 6.28
N ASN A 196 24.26 17.60 7.17
CA ASN A 196 24.46 17.77 8.61
C ASN A 196 25.83 17.25 9.09
N ILE A 197 26.78 17.02 8.18
CA ILE A 197 28.05 16.40 8.54
C ILE A 197 28.86 17.19 9.58
N GLU A 198 28.70 18.51 9.62
CA GLU A 198 29.37 19.36 10.62
C GLU A 198 28.83 19.17 12.05
N LYS A 199 27.66 18.55 12.21
CA LYS A 199 27.09 18.22 13.54
C LYS A 199 27.63 16.91 14.09
N ILE A 200 28.41 16.17 13.29
CA ILE A 200 28.98 14.88 13.66
C ILE A 200 29.94 15.05 14.83
N HIS A 201 29.70 14.27 15.89
CA HIS A 201 30.55 14.26 17.08
C HIS A 201 30.53 12.89 17.75
N SER A 202 31.37 12.67 18.75
CA SER A 202 31.31 11.49 19.62
C SER A 202 31.67 11.90 21.05
N THR A 203 31.31 11.05 22.02
CA THR A 203 31.82 11.18 23.40
C THR A 203 33.29 10.79 23.46
N GLU A 204 34.02 11.24 24.48
CA GLU A 204 35.44 10.88 24.71
C GLU A 204 35.66 9.36 24.73
N MET A 205 34.84 8.64 25.51
CA MET A 205 34.86 7.17 25.53
C MET A 205 34.55 6.55 24.16
N GLY A 206 33.66 7.18 23.37
CA GLY A 206 33.35 6.75 22.02
C GLY A 206 34.54 6.92 21.07
N ILE A 207 35.26 8.04 21.17
CA ILE A 207 36.48 8.32 20.40
C ILE A 207 37.54 7.26 20.71
N GLU A 208 37.83 6.98 21.98
CA GLU A 208 38.82 5.96 22.37
C GLU A 208 38.45 4.57 21.85
N ARG A 209 37.16 4.20 21.94
CA ARG A 209 36.66 2.94 21.39
C ARG A 209 36.86 2.86 19.88
N ILE A 210 36.53 3.92 19.14
CA ILE A 210 36.69 3.96 17.69
C ILE A 210 38.16 3.85 17.29
N LYS A 211 39.07 4.59 17.96
CA LYS A 211 40.52 4.48 17.73
C LYS A 211 40.99 3.04 17.80
N LYS A 212 40.59 2.34 18.87
CA LYS A 212 40.93 0.93 19.09
C LYS A 212 40.34 0.00 18.03
N ASN A 213 39.07 0.19 17.67
CA ASN A 213 38.38 -0.65 16.70
C ASN A 213 38.97 -0.56 15.29
N LEU A 214 39.35 0.66 14.88
CA LEU A 214 39.89 0.92 13.53
C LEU A 214 41.42 0.85 13.45
N ARG A 215 42.10 0.83 14.61
CA ARG A 215 43.57 0.93 14.75
C ARG A 215 44.11 2.25 14.20
N LEU A 216 43.47 3.35 14.61
CA LEU A 216 43.86 4.71 14.24
C LEU A 216 44.69 5.31 15.39
N ASP A 217 46.02 5.40 15.20
CA ASP A 217 46.93 6.03 16.16
C ASP A 217 47.19 7.49 15.74
N GLU A 218 47.09 8.42 16.70
CA GLU A 218 47.36 9.88 16.52
C GLU A 218 46.48 10.66 15.52
N VAL A 219 45.36 10.09 15.06
CA VAL A 219 44.41 10.76 14.15
C VAL A 219 43.23 11.39 14.91
N ASP A 220 42.74 12.54 14.44
CA ASP A 220 41.43 13.06 14.80
C ASP A 220 40.34 12.15 14.21
N VAL A 221 39.75 11.34 15.07
CA VAL A 221 38.76 10.33 14.69
C VAL A 221 37.51 10.95 14.09
N ILE A 222 37.10 12.12 14.58
CA ILE A 222 35.87 12.75 14.11
C ILE A 222 36.05 13.22 12.68
N GLU A 223 37.15 13.93 12.41
CA GLU A 223 37.47 14.39 11.06
C GLU A 223 37.71 13.21 10.11
N TRP A 224 38.41 12.16 10.56
CA TRP A 224 38.56 10.93 9.77
C TRP A 224 37.20 10.30 9.42
N CYS A 225 36.27 10.23 10.38
CA CYS A 225 34.93 9.73 10.12
C CYS A 225 34.16 10.65 9.17
N LYS A 226 34.24 11.98 9.31
CA LYS A 226 33.61 12.92 8.37
C LYS A 226 34.13 12.75 6.94
N GLU A 227 35.45 12.61 6.76
CA GLU A 227 36.05 12.33 5.44
C GLU A 227 35.47 11.05 4.83
N LYS A 228 35.35 9.98 5.63
CA LYS A 228 34.75 8.71 5.19
C LYS A 228 33.26 8.79 4.88
N LEU A 229 32.52 9.57 5.64
CA LEU A 229 31.09 9.83 5.39
C LEU A 229 30.89 10.62 4.09
N ASN A 230 31.78 11.56 3.76
CA ASN A 230 31.74 12.38 2.55
C ASN A 230 32.31 11.71 1.29
N ASP A 231 32.86 10.50 1.40
CA ASP A 231 33.44 9.81 0.25
C ASP A 231 32.33 9.45 -0.76
N PRO A 232 32.47 9.77 -2.06
CA PRO A 232 31.46 9.43 -3.07
C PRO A 232 31.17 7.93 -3.20
N ASN A 233 32.07 7.07 -2.72
CA ASN A 233 31.90 5.61 -2.73
C ASN A 233 31.26 5.07 -1.44
N ALA A 234 30.95 5.93 -0.48
CA ALA A 234 30.32 5.51 0.77
C ALA A 234 28.88 5.08 0.52
N VAL A 235 28.54 3.87 0.96
CA VAL A 235 27.16 3.38 0.95
C VAL A 235 26.50 3.78 2.26
N ILE A 236 25.52 4.67 2.19
CA ILE A 236 24.80 5.22 3.35
C ILE A 236 23.39 4.63 3.39
N GLU A 237 23.06 3.97 4.49
CA GLU A 237 21.73 3.41 4.74
C GLU A 237 21.25 3.87 6.12
N ARG A 238 19.99 4.25 6.27
CA ARG A 238 19.40 4.45 7.61
C ARG A 238 18.57 3.24 7.97
N GLN A 239 18.72 2.77 9.19
CA GLN A 239 17.86 1.74 9.77
C GLN A 239 17.37 2.24 11.13
N GLY A 240 16.08 2.60 11.18
CA GLY A 240 15.44 3.20 12.35
C GLY A 240 16.12 4.50 12.81
N LYS A 241 16.71 4.47 14.01
CA LYS A 241 17.31 5.65 14.66
C LYS A 241 18.77 5.93 14.28
N ASN A 242 19.38 5.10 13.43
CA ASN A 242 20.79 5.20 13.09
C ASN A 242 21.03 5.17 11.57
N TRP A 243 22.05 5.88 11.15
CA TRP A 243 22.71 5.73 9.86
C TRP A 243 23.84 4.71 9.98
N TYR A 244 24.00 3.90 8.94
CA TYR A 244 25.06 2.92 8.74
C TYR A 244 25.77 3.31 7.46
N VAL A 245 27.06 3.61 7.58
CA VAL A 245 27.89 4.03 6.45
C VAL A 245 29.00 3.03 6.25
N ARG A 246 29.02 2.40 5.07
CA ARG A 246 30.01 1.39 4.69
C ARG A 246 30.94 1.95 3.63
N ILE A 247 32.24 1.93 3.93
CA ILE A 247 33.29 2.46 3.07
C ILE A 247 34.63 1.82 3.43
N ASP A 248 35.44 1.45 2.42
CA ASP A 248 36.78 0.85 2.60
C ASP A 248 36.84 -0.33 3.59
N GLY A 249 35.81 -1.18 3.58
CA GLY A 249 35.72 -2.32 4.50
C GLY A 249 35.54 -1.91 5.97
N CYS A 250 35.07 -0.69 6.23
CA CYS A 250 34.68 -0.20 7.54
C CYS A 250 33.17 0.10 7.58
N GLU A 251 32.57 -0.05 8.75
CA GLU A 251 31.18 0.35 9.01
C GLU A 251 31.15 1.37 10.16
N ILE A 252 30.56 2.54 9.87
CA ILE A 252 30.38 3.66 10.79
C ILE A 252 28.88 3.76 11.09
N THR A 253 28.52 3.74 12.37
CA THR A 253 27.15 3.92 12.83
C THR A 253 26.99 5.30 13.46
N VAL A 254 26.06 6.10 12.95
CA VAL A 254 25.77 7.47 13.42
C VAL A 254 24.31 7.55 13.88
N ASN A 255 24.03 8.17 15.02
CA ASN A 255 22.65 8.41 15.43
C ASN A 255 21.99 9.45 14.52
N ALA A 256 20.80 9.17 13.99
CA ALA A 256 20.14 10.03 13.02
C ALA A 256 19.64 11.37 13.59
N LYS A 257 19.41 11.47 14.90
CA LYS A 257 18.90 12.69 15.53
C LYS A 257 20.01 13.53 16.16
N SER A 258 20.93 12.90 16.88
CA SER A 258 22.01 13.61 17.56
C SER A 258 23.27 13.77 16.71
N TYR A 259 23.38 13.06 15.57
CA TYR A 259 24.61 13.00 14.77
C TYR A 259 25.82 12.47 15.56
N THR A 260 25.58 11.75 16.65
CA THR A 260 26.65 11.14 17.44
C THR A 260 27.14 9.87 16.74
N ILE A 261 28.44 9.74 16.48
CA ILE A 261 29.06 8.49 16.05
C ILE A 261 28.95 7.51 17.20
N ILE A 262 28.08 6.52 17.04
CA ILE A 262 27.86 5.48 18.05
C ILE A 262 29.05 4.53 18.01
N THR A 263 29.47 4.06 16.84
CA THR A 263 30.62 3.17 16.70
C THR A 263 31.19 3.26 15.30
N ALA A 264 32.45 2.91 15.16
CA ALA A 264 33.06 2.64 13.87
C ALA A 264 34.03 1.47 14.04
N HIS A 265 34.02 0.56 13.08
CA HIS A 265 34.80 -0.68 13.13
C HIS A 265 35.06 -1.21 11.73
N ARG A 266 36.06 -2.09 11.60
CA ARG A 266 36.25 -2.83 10.35
C ARG A 266 35.11 -3.83 10.19
N GLY A 267 34.55 -3.90 8.99
CA GLY A 267 33.56 -4.90 8.60
C GLY A 267 34.13 -6.31 8.75
N LYS A 268 33.24 -7.28 8.94
CA LYS A 268 33.60 -8.70 8.96
C LYS A 268 34.01 -9.20 7.58
#